data_AF-A0A3R8K506-F1
#
_entry.id   AF-A0A3R8K506-F1
#
_cell.length_a   1.000
_cell.length_b   1.000
_cell.length_c   1.000
_cell.angle_alpha   90.00
_cell.angle_beta   90.00
_cell.angle_gamma   90.00
#
_symmetry.space_group_name_H-M   'P 1'
#
loop_
_entity.id
_entity.type
_entity.pdbx_description
1 polymer ?
#
loop_
_entity_poly.entity_id
_entity_poly.type
_entity_poly.pdbx_seq_one_letter_code
_entity_poly.pdbx_strand_id
1 'polypeptide(L)'
;MKPPLVLDTCALIAGLLKPHGASGLLVDAFFHDQLKLAWTGDIIAEYGEVMGRAEFGIELRERVAVVLKLRSSGVRVTPLPVPEADWPDVNDLPFVAAALATESKIIVTLNPRDFAPAPGFGILILTPGEALKKLRAGEF
;
A
#
# COMPACT_ATOMS: atom_id res chain seq x y z
N MET A 1 11.56 11.83 9.76
CA MET A 1 11.33 11.11 8.48
C MET A 1 9.85 10.79 8.40
N LYS A 2 9.19 10.88 7.24
CA LYS A 2 7.75 10.59 7.15
C LYS A 2 7.51 9.11 7.47
N PRO A 3 6.54 8.76 8.32
CA PRO A 3 6.26 7.39 8.71
C PRO A 3 5.73 6.63 7.48
N PRO A 4 6.33 5.48 7.11
CA PRO A 4 5.92 4.77 5.91
C PRO A 4 4.59 4.05 6.16
N LEU A 5 3.69 4.04 5.18
CA LEU A 5 2.45 3.26 5.23
C LEU A 5 2.49 2.12 4.20
N VAL A 6 1.63 1.12 4.37
CA VAL A 6 1.45 0.06 3.38
C VAL A 6 0.30 0.42 2.46
N LEU A 7 0.54 0.36 1.14
CA LEU A 7 -0.51 0.53 0.14
C LEU A 7 -0.93 -0.86 -0.35
N ASP A 8 -2.22 -1.17 -0.33
CA ASP A 8 -2.74 -2.40 -0.91
C ASP A 8 -2.65 -2.35 -2.44
N THR A 9 -2.51 -3.50 -3.09
CA THR A 9 -2.53 -3.68 -4.55
C THR A 9 -3.78 -3.08 -5.18
N CYS A 10 -4.96 -3.27 -4.59
CA CYS A 10 -6.18 -2.72 -5.17
C CYS A 10 -6.13 -1.18 -5.26
N ALA A 11 -5.56 -0.53 -4.24
CA ALA A 11 -5.37 0.91 -4.20
C ALA A 11 -4.30 1.37 -5.18
N LEU A 12 -3.17 0.64 -5.29
CA LEU A 12 -2.15 0.91 -6.30
C LEU A 12 -2.73 0.84 -7.72
N ILE A 13 -3.41 -0.26 -8.07
CA ILE A 13 -4.01 -0.44 -9.40
C ILE A 13 -5.01 0.66 -9.70
N ALA A 14 -5.91 0.97 -8.77
CA ALA A 14 -6.84 2.08 -8.94
C ALA A 14 -6.13 3.43 -9.14
N GLY A 15 -4.98 3.64 -8.49
CA GLY A 15 -4.20 4.86 -8.64
C GLY A 15 -3.53 4.98 -10.01
N LEU A 16 -3.02 3.89 -10.55
CA LEU A 16 -2.44 3.85 -11.89
C LEU A 16 -3.51 4.04 -12.98
N LEU A 17 -4.70 3.43 -12.80
CA LEU A 17 -5.80 3.55 -13.77
C LEU A 17 -6.55 4.88 -13.70
N LYS A 18 -6.59 5.53 -12.53
CA LYS A 18 -7.32 6.79 -12.30
C LYS A 18 -6.43 7.81 -11.59
N PRO A 19 -5.49 8.46 -12.30
CA PRO A 19 -4.48 9.35 -11.69
C PRO A 19 -5.05 10.53 -10.89
N HIS A 20 -6.23 11.03 -11.25
CA HIS A 20 -6.88 12.14 -10.56
C HIS A 20 -7.79 11.73 -9.39
N GLY A 21 -8.00 10.42 -9.20
CA GLY A 21 -8.72 9.88 -8.04
C GLY A 21 -7.86 9.89 -6.78
N ALA A 22 -8.47 9.58 -5.63
CA ALA A 22 -7.75 9.60 -4.35
C ALA A 22 -6.52 8.68 -4.33
N SER A 23 -6.65 7.45 -4.84
CA SER A 23 -5.51 6.54 -5.01
C SER A 23 -4.43 7.10 -5.94
N GLY A 24 -4.83 7.72 -7.05
CA GLY A 24 -3.90 8.29 -8.03
C GLY A 24 -3.07 9.42 -7.42
N LEU A 25 -3.72 10.28 -6.63
CA LEU A 25 -3.05 11.36 -5.90
C LEU A 25 -2.12 10.84 -4.79
N LEU A 26 -2.42 9.69 -4.17
CA LEU A 26 -1.49 9.05 -3.22
C LEU A 26 -0.27 8.46 -3.93
N VAL A 27 -0.48 7.82 -5.09
CA VAL A 27 0.61 7.30 -5.93
C VAL A 27 1.48 8.46 -6.41
N ASP A 28 0.89 9.55 -6.91
CA ASP A 28 1.60 10.76 -7.31
C ASP A 28 2.40 11.38 -6.16
N ALA A 29 1.80 11.48 -4.97
CA ALA A 29 2.49 11.93 -3.77
C ALA A 29 3.67 11.02 -3.40
N PHE A 30 3.57 9.71 -3.60
CA PHE A 30 4.70 8.80 -3.42
C PHE A 30 5.80 9.06 -4.45
N PHE A 31 5.45 9.25 -5.73
CA PHE A 31 6.41 9.59 -6.80
C PHE A 31 7.15 10.91 -6.52
N HIS A 32 6.50 11.87 -5.87
CA HIS A 32 7.06 13.17 -5.47
C HIS A 32 7.69 13.19 -4.06
N ASP A 33 7.88 12.04 -3.41
CA ASP A 33 8.41 11.94 -2.03
C ASP A 33 7.60 12.72 -0.97
N GLN A 34 6.34 13.02 -1.30
CA GLN A 34 5.36 13.57 -0.39
C GLN A 34 4.79 12.50 0.55
N LEU A 35 4.77 11.24 0.10
CA LEU A 35 4.37 10.05 0.85
C LEU A 35 5.51 9.02 0.88
N LYS A 36 5.60 8.20 1.94
CA LYS A 36 6.53 7.06 2.01
C LYS A 36 5.74 5.76 2.10
N LEU A 37 6.11 4.79 1.27
CA LEU A 37 5.51 3.45 1.26
C LEU A 37 6.47 2.43 1.85
N ALA A 38 5.95 1.59 2.76
CA ALA A 38 6.63 0.39 3.23
C ALA A 38 6.39 -0.76 2.26
N TRP A 39 7.39 -1.61 2.06
CA TRP A 39 7.29 -2.77 1.19
C TRP A 39 8.13 -3.95 1.67
N THR A 40 7.70 -5.14 1.27
CA THR A 40 8.43 -6.42 1.40
C THR A 40 8.64 -7.04 0.02
N GLY A 41 9.43 -8.11 -0.06
CA GLY A 41 9.59 -8.85 -1.32
C GLY A 41 8.25 -9.35 -1.87
N ASP A 42 7.38 -9.84 -0.98
CA ASP A 42 6.07 -10.38 -1.34
C ASP A 42 5.13 -9.29 -1.91
N ILE A 43 5.13 -8.08 -1.31
CA ILE A 43 4.35 -6.95 -1.84
C ILE A 43 4.82 -6.56 -3.26
N ILE A 44 6.13 -6.51 -3.50
CA ILE A 44 6.66 -6.22 -4.85
C ILE A 44 6.26 -7.32 -5.84
N ALA A 45 6.28 -8.59 -5.42
CA ALA A 45 5.88 -9.72 -6.26
C ALA A 45 4.40 -9.63 -6.63
N GLU A 46 3.53 -9.40 -5.65
CA GLU A 46 2.08 -9.18 -5.83
C GLU A 46 1.81 -8.02 -6.79
N TYR A 47 2.44 -6.86 -6.57
CA TYR A 47 2.32 -5.72 -7.49
C TYR A 47 2.75 -6.07 -8.91
N GLY A 48 3.88 -6.78 -9.07
CA GLY A 48 4.39 -7.19 -10.37
C GLY A 48 3.43 -8.11 -11.11
N GLU A 49 2.82 -9.06 -10.40
CA GLU A 49 1.82 -9.97 -10.95
C GLU A 49 0.55 -9.22 -11.36
N VAL A 50 -0.03 -8.43 -10.45
CA VAL A 50 -1.33 -7.78 -10.68
C VAL A 50 -1.24 -6.66 -11.69
N MET A 51 -0.22 -5.78 -11.61
CA MET A 51 0.01 -4.79 -12.68
C MET A 51 0.32 -5.48 -14.03
N GLY A 52 0.77 -6.74 -13.98
CA GLY A 52 1.06 -7.62 -15.10
C GLY A 52 -0.13 -7.94 -15.99
N ARG A 53 -1.34 -7.98 -15.40
CA ARG A 53 -2.55 -8.54 -16.01
C ARG A 53 -3.06 -7.66 -17.16
N ALA A 54 -3.47 -8.32 -18.26
CA ALA A 54 -3.82 -7.65 -19.50
C ALA A 54 -5.08 -6.77 -19.36
N GLU A 55 -6.04 -7.15 -18.50
CA GLU A 55 -7.28 -6.40 -18.29
C GLU A 55 -7.07 -4.98 -17.74
N PHE A 56 -5.93 -4.70 -17.10
CA PHE A 56 -5.62 -3.37 -16.59
C PHE A 56 -4.93 -2.47 -17.62
N GLY A 57 -4.28 -3.04 -18.64
CA GLY A 57 -3.61 -2.24 -19.67
C GLY A 57 -2.50 -1.31 -19.16
N ILE A 58 -1.91 -1.59 -17.99
CA ILE A 58 -0.82 -0.79 -17.41
C ILE A 58 0.45 -1.03 -18.24
N GLU A 59 1.09 0.03 -18.72
CA GLU A 59 2.26 -0.08 -19.60
C GLU A 59 3.50 -0.59 -18.86
N LEU A 60 4.36 -1.38 -19.54
CA LEU A 60 5.58 -1.93 -18.92
C LEU A 60 6.46 -0.84 -18.27
N ARG A 61 6.52 0.34 -18.89
CA ARG A 61 7.24 1.50 -18.36
C ARG A 61 6.71 1.92 -16.99
N GLU A 62 5.40 1.95 -16.79
CA GLU A 62 4.77 2.34 -15.53
C GLU A 62 5.01 1.28 -14.45
N ARG A 63 4.89 0.00 -14.81
CA ARG A 63 5.20 -1.13 -13.90
C ARG A 63 6.62 -1.03 -13.37
N VAL A 64 7.59 -0.82 -14.27
CA VAL A 64 9.00 -0.66 -13.92
C VAL A 64 9.23 0.59 -13.07
N ALA A 65 8.57 1.71 -13.39
CA ALA A 65 8.68 2.94 -12.62
C ALA A 65 8.22 2.77 -11.15
N VAL A 66 7.11 2.06 -10.91
CA VAL A 66 6.62 1.76 -9.55
C VAL A 66 7.65 0.95 -8.76
N VAL A 67 8.18 -0.13 -9.34
CA VAL A 67 9.16 -1.00 -8.67
C VAL A 67 10.46 -0.25 -8.38
N LEU A 68 10.95 0.55 -9.33
CA LEU A 68 12.13 1.38 -9.13
C LEU A 68 11.91 2.46 -8.07
N LYS A 69 10.72 3.08 -8.01
CA LYS A 69 10.39 4.07 -6.99
C LYS A 69 10.34 3.45 -5.59
N LEU A 70 9.69 2.28 -5.44
CA LEU A 70 9.69 1.51 -4.18
C LEU A 70 11.12 1.21 -3.71
N ARG A 71 11.98 0.71 -4.60
CA ARG A 71 13.37 0.38 -4.25
C ARG A 71 14.25 1.59 -3.93
N SER A 72 14.00 2.73 -4.58
CA SER A 72 14.84 3.93 -4.42
C SER A 72 14.40 4.82 -3.27
N SER A 73 13.10 4.95 -3.01
CA SER A 73 12.58 5.92 -2.04
C SER A 73 11.56 5.35 -1.05
N GLY A 74 11.05 4.14 -1.29
CA GLY A 74 10.25 3.39 -0.32
C GLY A 74 11.10 2.85 0.83
N VAL A 75 10.44 2.30 1.84
CA VAL A 75 11.07 1.70 3.01
C VAL A 75 10.92 0.19 2.95
N ARG A 76 12.01 -0.52 2.68
CA ARG A 76 12.03 -1.97 2.82
C ARG A 76 11.90 -2.34 4.29
N VAL A 77 10.87 -3.10 4.64
CA VAL A 77 10.68 -3.60 6.01
C VAL A 77 10.91 -5.11 6.05
N THR A 78 11.30 -5.61 7.23
CA THR A 78 11.29 -7.05 7.50
C THR A 78 9.89 -7.41 8.01
N PRO A 79 9.13 -8.28 7.33
CA PRO A 79 7.77 -8.61 7.75
C PRO A 79 7.78 -9.19 9.17
N LEU A 80 6.80 -8.78 9.99
CA LEU A 80 6.59 -9.36 11.32
C LEU A 80 5.57 -10.51 11.27
N PRO A 81 5.62 -11.45 12.23
CA PRO A 81 4.60 -12.49 12.35
C PRO A 81 3.20 -11.89 12.45
N VAL A 82 2.29 -12.40 11.63
CA VAL A 82 0.87 -12.03 11.69
C VAL A 82 0.22 -12.73 12.89
N PRO A 83 -0.49 -12.00 13.78
CA PRO A 83 -1.22 -12.59 14.89
C PRO A 83 -2.31 -13.56 14.41
N GLU A 84 -2.57 -14.58 15.23
CA GLU A 84 -3.67 -15.53 15.00
C GLU A 84 -5.02 -14.80 15.15
N ALA A 85 -5.84 -14.86 14.10
CA ALA A 85 -7.19 -14.31 14.03
C ALA A 85 -7.94 -14.93 12.84
N ASP A 86 -9.25 -14.72 12.77
CA ASP A 86 -10.08 -15.11 11.63
C ASP A 86 -9.89 -14.15 10.44
N TRP A 87 -8.71 -14.22 9.80
CA TRP A 87 -8.38 -13.42 8.62
C TRP A 87 -9.24 -13.85 7.41
N PRO A 88 -9.98 -12.92 6.76
CA PRO A 88 -10.86 -13.26 5.64
C PRO A 88 -10.16 -13.84 4.42
N ASP A 89 -8.96 -13.33 4.10
CA ASP A 89 -8.15 -13.78 2.97
C ASP A 89 -6.67 -13.89 3.39
N VAL A 90 -6.07 -15.04 3.09
CA VAL A 90 -4.66 -15.32 3.38
C VAL A 90 -3.72 -14.48 2.49
N ASN A 91 -4.20 -14.05 1.32
CA ASN A 91 -3.40 -13.26 0.37
C ASN A 91 -3.17 -11.82 0.85
N ASP A 92 -3.94 -11.34 1.84
CA ASP A 92 -3.77 -10.02 2.44
C ASP A 92 -2.74 -9.99 3.57
N LEU A 93 -2.35 -11.16 4.10
CA LEU A 93 -1.43 -11.27 5.22
C LEU A 93 -0.05 -10.63 4.97
N PRO A 94 0.53 -10.65 3.76
CA PRO A 94 1.77 -9.92 3.48
C PRO A 94 1.68 -8.40 3.77
N PHE A 95 0.52 -7.78 3.54
CA PHE A 95 0.30 -6.36 3.84
C PHE A 95 0.17 -6.12 5.34
N VAL A 96 -0.49 -7.03 6.07
CA VAL A 96 -0.56 -7.02 7.54
C VAL A 96 0.83 -7.15 8.15
N ALA A 97 1.61 -8.14 7.70
CA ALA A 97 2.96 -8.39 8.18
C ALA A 97 3.89 -7.17 7.95
N ALA A 98 3.76 -6.51 6.80
CA ALA A 98 4.49 -5.29 6.48
C ALA A 98 4.06 -4.11 7.35
N ALA A 99 2.77 -3.93 7.60
CA ALA A 99 2.26 -2.83 8.42
C ALA A 99 2.65 -2.98 9.89
N LEU A 100 2.64 -4.21 10.42
CA LEU A 100 3.14 -4.49 11.77
C LEU A 100 4.61 -4.11 11.96
N ALA A 101 5.40 -4.19 10.88
CA ALA A 101 6.81 -3.84 10.87
C ALA A 101 7.07 -2.32 10.78
N THR A 102 6.04 -1.48 10.64
CA THR A 102 6.18 -0.01 10.66
C THR A 102 5.70 0.57 11.99
N GLU A 103 6.24 1.72 12.37
CA GLU A 103 5.71 2.49 13.51
C GLU A 103 4.32 3.07 13.22
N SER A 104 4.01 3.37 11.95
CA SER A 104 2.71 3.92 11.55
C SER A 104 1.58 2.93 11.74
N LYS A 105 1.84 1.64 11.47
CA LYS A 105 0.84 0.57 11.37
C LYS A 105 -0.37 0.97 10.51
N ILE A 106 -0.13 1.57 9.35
CA ILE A 106 -1.20 2.00 8.44
C ILE A 106 -1.26 1.10 7.22
N ILE A 107 -2.46 0.63 6.86
CA ILE A 107 -2.77 0.02 5.56
C ILE A 107 -3.78 0.91 4.84
N VAL A 108 -3.51 1.24 3.58
CA VAL A 108 -4.44 1.95 2.69
C VAL A 108 -5.01 0.99 1.66
N THR A 109 -6.32 0.77 1.67
CA THR A 109 -7.02 -0.23 0.85
C THR A 109 -8.37 0.26 0.34
N LEU A 110 -8.85 -0.28 -0.78
CA LEU A 110 -10.23 -0.13 -1.24
C LEU A 110 -11.19 -1.17 -0.62
N ASN A 111 -10.67 -2.21 0.04
CA ASN A 111 -11.46 -3.28 0.65
C ASN A 111 -11.19 -3.42 2.16
N PRO A 112 -11.60 -2.46 3.01
CA PRO A 112 -11.32 -2.51 4.45
C PRO A 112 -11.78 -3.80 5.17
N ARG A 113 -12.82 -4.46 4.65
CA ARG A 113 -13.37 -5.70 5.20
C ARG A 113 -12.37 -6.86 5.14
N ASP A 114 -11.47 -6.86 4.16
CA ASP A 114 -10.48 -7.92 3.97
C ASP A 114 -9.42 -7.86 5.11
N PHE A 115 -9.31 -6.70 5.77
CA PHE A 115 -8.45 -6.45 6.93
C PHE A 115 -9.22 -6.33 8.25
N ALA A 116 -10.43 -6.89 8.37
CA ALA A 116 -11.31 -6.69 9.53
C ALA A 116 -10.64 -6.95 10.91
N PRO A 117 -9.75 -7.96 11.10
CA PRO A 117 -9.05 -8.16 12.37
C PRO A 117 -7.95 -7.13 12.69
N ALA A 118 -7.42 -6.44 11.67
CA ALA A 118 -6.22 -5.60 11.78
C ALA A 118 -6.30 -4.48 12.85
N PRO A 119 -7.42 -3.77 13.04
CA PRO A 119 -7.56 -2.79 14.11
C PRO A 119 -7.35 -3.35 15.52
N GLY A 120 -7.70 -4.62 15.76
CA GLY A 120 -7.45 -5.30 17.03
C GLY A 120 -5.97 -5.44 17.38
N PHE A 121 -5.08 -5.33 16.38
CA PHE A 121 -3.62 -5.39 16.52
C PHE A 121 -2.96 -4.00 16.38
N GLY A 122 -3.76 -2.94 16.45
CA GLY A 122 -3.29 -1.55 16.37
C GLY A 122 -2.94 -1.09 14.97
N ILE A 123 -3.43 -1.78 13.93
CA ILE A 123 -3.28 -1.36 12.54
C ILE A 123 -4.45 -0.45 12.17
N LEU A 124 -4.14 0.77 11.73
CA LEU A 124 -5.12 1.69 11.20
C LEU A 124 -5.39 1.38 9.72
N ILE A 125 -6.63 1.03 9.41
CA ILE A 125 -7.10 0.84 8.04
C ILE A 125 -7.70 2.14 7.53
N LEU A 126 -7.20 2.61 6.38
CA LEU A 126 -7.70 3.81 5.72
C LEU A 126 -8.15 3.48 4.29
N THR A 127 -9.23 4.11 3.87
CA THR A 127 -9.52 4.26 2.44
C THR A 127 -8.54 5.27 1.82
N PRO A 128 -8.33 5.25 0.48
CA PRO A 128 -7.52 6.26 -0.19
C PRO A 128 -7.99 7.69 0.05
N GLY A 129 -9.31 7.90 0.19
CA GLY A 129 -9.87 9.23 0.50
C GLY A 129 -9.48 9.74 1.88
N GLU A 130 -9.53 8.87 2.89
CA GLU A 130 -9.11 9.21 4.26
C GLU A 130 -7.60 9.45 4.33
N ALA A 131 -6.80 8.57 3.70
CA ALA A 131 -5.37 8.75 3.63
C ALA A 131 -4.98 10.05 2.92
N LEU A 132 -5.63 10.39 1.80
CA LEU A 132 -5.37 11.65 1.10
C LEU A 132 -5.74 12.88 1.96
N LYS A 133 -6.84 12.80 2.71
CA LYS A 133 -7.23 13.87 3.64
C LYS A 133 -6.16 14.08 4.72
N LYS A 134 -5.66 13.00 5.32
CA LYS A 134 -4.56 13.05 6.31
C LYS A 134 -3.26 13.60 5.73
N LEU A 135 -2.90 13.17 4.51
CA LEU A 135 -1.72 13.69 3.80
C LEU A 135 -1.80 15.21 3.64
N ARG A 136 -2.95 15.73 3.20
CA ARG A 136 -3.17 17.17 3.00
C ARG A 136 -3.17 17.98 4.30
N ALA A 137 -3.54 17.34 5.40
CA ALA A 137 -3.50 17.92 6.74
C ALA A 137 -2.11 17.86 7.40
N GLY A 138 -1.14 17.16 6.78
CA GLY A 138 0.20 16.97 7.35
C GLY A 138 0.22 15.99 8.53
N GLU A 139 -0.74 15.06 8.59
CA GLU A 139 -0.91 14.10 9.69
C GLU A 139 -0.12 12.78 9.48
N PHE A 140 0.80 12.77 8.51
CA PHE A 140 1.78 11.70 8.31
C PHE A 140 3.18 12.22 8.61
#